data_AF-A0A537K1D5-F1
#
_entry.id   AF-A0A537K1D5-F1
#
_cell.length_a   1.000
_cell.length_b   1.000
_cell.length_c   1.000
_cell.angle_alpha   90.00
_cell.angle_beta   90.00
_cell.angle_gamma   90.00
#
_symmetry.space_group_name_H-M   'P 1'
#
loop_
_entity.id
_entity.type
_entity.pdbx_description
1 polymer ?
#
loop_
_entity_poly.entity_id
_entity_poly.type
_entity_poly.pdbx_seq_one_letter_code
_entity_poly.pdbx_strand_id
1 'polypeptide(L)'
;MMRRKALFYLLLGLATVGLSRFLQAWRQWRLAPSVEGGAVVALIGCALLAVMLWLGFILYEVDRATGQVRRRIGLYEWVLARGTAGKR
;
A
#
# COMPACT_ATOMS: atom_id res chain seq x y z
N MET A 1 5.44 19.05 -6.08
CA MET A 1 5.18 17.94 -7.04
C MET A 1 6.30 16.90 -7.11
N MET A 2 7.59 17.27 -7.25
CA MET A 2 8.71 16.29 -7.36
C MET A 2 8.82 15.31 -6.18
N ARG A 3 8.66 15.81 -4.94
CA ARG A 3 8.78 14.98 -3.72
C ARG A 3 7.72 13.86 -3.62
N ARG A 4 6.49 14.11 -4.09
CA ARG A 4 5.40 13.10 -4.14
C ARG A 4 5.64 12.04 -5.22
N LYS A 5 6.13 12.45 -6.40
CA LYS A 5 6.49 11.51 -7.47
C LYS A 5 7.65 10.60 -7.06
N ALA A 6 8.70 11.17 -6.45
CA ALA A 6 9.82 10.40 -5.92
C ALA A 6 9.36 9.39 -4.84
N LEU A 7 8.51 9.83 -3.91
CA LEU A 7 7.92 8.95 -2.90
C LEU A 7 7.10 7.82 -3.53
N PHE A 8 6.28 8.11 -4.54
CA PHE A 8 5.51 7.09 -5.25
C PHE A 8 6.42 6.02 -5.87
N TYR A 9 7.45 6.42 -6.63
CA TYR A 9 8.36 5.47 -7.26
C TYR A 9 9.20 4.69 -6.24
N LEU A 10 9.59 5.33 -5.14
CA LEU A 10 10.29 4.67 -4.04
C LEU A 10 9.40 3.60 -3.39
N LEU A 11 8.15 3.95 -3.07
CA LEU A 11 7.18 3.00 -2.54
C LEU A 11 6.84 1.88 -3.52
N LEU A 12 6.75 2.20 -4.81
CA LEU A 12 6.54 1.20 -5.86
C LEU A 12 7.71 0.22 -5.92
N GLY A 13 8.95 0.72 -5.91
CA GLY A 13 10.14 -0.12 -5.88
C GLY A 13 10.21 -1.01 -4.63
N LEU A 14 9.92 -0.44 -3.46
CA LEU A 14 9.82 -1.20 -2.21
C LEU A 14 8.72 -2.26 -2.26
N ALA A 15 7.56 -1.95 -2.85
CA ALA A 15 6.48 -2.91 -3.02
C ALA A 15 6.90 -4.07 -3.95
N THR A 16 7.62 -3.78 -5.04
CA THR A 16 8.13 -4.81 -5.95
C THR A 16 9.12 -5.74 -5.25
N VAL A 17 10.11 -5.18 -4.55
CA VAL A 17 11.09 -5.98 -3.78
C VAL A 17 10.41 -6.76 -2.66
N GLY A 18 9.50 -6.11 -1.94
CA GLY A 18 8.71 -6.73 -0.88
C GLY A 18 7.87 -7.89 -1.40
N LEU A 19 7.27 -7.77 -2.58
CA LEU A 19 6.48 -8.83 -3.19
C LEU A 19 7.33 -10.05 -3.52
N SER A 20 8.53 -9.86 -4.06
CA SER A 20 9.47 -10.97 -4.29
C SER A 20 9.84 -11.67 -2.99
N ARG A 21 10.09 -10.92 -1.91
CA ARG A 21 10.38 -11.48 -0.57
C ARG A 21 9.18 -12.22 0.02
N PHE A 22 7.98 -11.69 -0.13
CA PHE A 22 6.75 -12.35 0.30
C PHE A 22 6.54 -13.67 -0.42
N LEU A 23 6.69 -13.70 -1.75
CA LEU A 23 6.53 -14.93 -2.53
C LEU A 23 7.56 -15.99 -2.13
N GLN A 24 8.80 -15.59 -1.85
CA GLN A 24 9.82 -16.50 -1.34
C GLN A 24 9.44 -17.05 0.05
N ALA A 25 9.09 -16.18 0.99
CA ALA A 25 8.69 -16.57 2.35
C ALA A 25 7.44 -17.48 2.34
N TRP A 26 6.44 -17.13 1.52
CA TRP A 26 5.23 -17.92 1.33
C TRP A 26 5.56 -19.31 0.78
N ARG A 27 6.42 -19.40 -0.23
CA ARG A 27 6.83 -20.67 -0.83
C ARG A 27 7.58 -21.53 0.17
N GLN A 28 8.52 -20.95 0.92
CA GLN A 28 9.28 -21.65 1.96
C GLN A 28 8.36 -22.16 3.07
N TRP A 29 7.46 -21.31 3.57
CA TRP A 29 6.49 -21.70 4.59
C TRP A 29 5.54 -22.79 4.11
N ARG A 30 5.08 -22.74 2.85
CA ARG A 30 4.22 -23.78 2.29
C ARG A 30 4.93 -25.14 2.20
N LEU A 31 6.25 -25.15 1.96
CA LEU A 31 7.05 -26.39 1.90
C LEU A 31 7.35 -26.94 3.29
N ALA A 32 7.54 -26.07 4.29
CA ALA A 32 7.77 -26.43 5.68
C ALA A 32 6.92 -25.55 6.61
N PRO A 33 5.64 -25.90 6.83
CA PRO A 33 4.74 -25.09 7.63
C PRO A 33 5.19 -24.99 9.09
N SER A 34 5.30 -23.76 9.57
CA SER A 34 5.65 -23.45 10.96
C SER A 34 4.92 -22.20 11.44
N VAL A 35 4.71 -22.08 12.74
CA VAL A 35 4.05 -20.90 13.33
C VAL A 35 4.90 -19.64 13.12
N GLU A 36 6.21 -19.73 13.35
CA GLU A 36 7.15 -18.63 13.14
C GLU A 36 7.20 -18.20 11.66
N GLY A 37 7.29 -19.16 10.73
CA GLY A 37 7.26 -18.86 9.30
C GLY A 37 5.94 -18.22 8.87
N GLY A 38 4.82 -18.66 9.46
CA GLY A 38 3.50 -18.07 9.24
C GLY A 38 3.42 -16.62 9.72
N ALA A 39 4.01 -16.32 10.88
CA ALA A 39 4.10 -14.95 11.40
C ALA A 39 4.94 -14.04 10.51
N VAL A 40 6.08 -14.52 9.99
CA VAL A 40 6.91 -13.76 9.04
C VAL A 40 6.15 -13.46 7.75
N VAL A 41 5.49 -14.48 7.19
CA VAL A 41 4.65 -14.33 5.98
C VAL A 41 3.54 -13.32 6.21
N ALA A 42 2.83 -13.40 7.34
CA ALA A 42 1.76 -12.49 7.69
C ALA A 42 2.28 -11.05 7.86
N LEU A 43 3.43 -10.86 8.53
CA LEU A 43 4.06 -9.56 8.72
C LEU A 43 4.41 -8.91 7.38
N ILE A 44 5.10 -9.64 6.49
CA ILE A 44 5.47 -9.14 5.16
C ILE A 44 4.22 -8.87 4.32
N GLY A 45 3.21 -9.75 4.39
CA GLY A 45 1.94 -9.57 3.69
C GLY A 45 1.19 -8.32 4.14
N CYS A 46 1.09 -8.07 5.45
CA CYS A 46 0.50 -6.87 6.02
C CYS A 46 1.26 -5.61 5.61
N ALA A 47 2.60 -5.63 5.63
CA ALA A 47 3.42 -4.52 5.18
C ALA A 47 3.18 -4.20 3.69
N LEU A 48 3.14 -5.22 2.84
CA LEU A 48 2.83 -5.08 1.42
C LEU A 48 1.44 -4.50 1.17
N LEU A 49 0.44 -5.01 1.90
CA LEU A 49 -0.94 -4.52 1.79
C LEU A 49 -1.02 -3.04 2.16
N ALA A 50 -0.36 -2.63 3.24
CA ALA A 50 -0.31 -1.23 3.67
C ALA A 50 0.33 -0.34 2.59
N VAL A 51 1.46 -0.76 2.02
CA VAL A 51 2.15 -0.01 0.94
C VAL A 51 1.28 0.09 -0.31
N MET A 52 0.61 -1.00 -0.72
CA MET A 52 -0.28 -1.02 -1.88
C MET A 52 -1.49 -0.11 -1.70
N LEU A 53 -2.13 -0.15 -0.52
CA LEU A 53 -3.24 0.76 -0.19
C LEU A 53 -2.79 2.22 -0.22
N TRP A 54 -1.59 2.51 0.27
CA TRP A 54 -1.04 3.86 0.24
C TRP A 54 -0.70 4.34 -1.17
N LEU A 55 -0.12 3.48 -2.02
CA LEU A 55 0.10 3.75 -3.44
C LEU A 55 -1.22 4.05 -4.16
N GLY A 56 -2.24 3.21 -3.93
CA GLY A 56 -3.58 3.40 -4.47
C GLY A 56 -4.23 4.70 -4.00
N PHE A 57 -4.01 5.08 -2.75
CA PHE A 57 -4.47 6.36 -2.20
C PHE A 57 -3.78 7.56 -2.88
N ILE A 58 -2.46 7.50 -3.11
CA ILE A 58 -1.73 8.57 -3.83
C ILE A 58 -2.28 8.73 -5.26
N LEU A 59 -2.51 7.63 -5.97
CA LEU A 59 -3.11 7.63 -7.31
C LEU A 59 -4.52 8.24 -7.28
N TYR A 60 -5.35 7.80 -6.33
CA TYR A 60 -6.70 8.31 -6.15
C TYR A 60 -6.74 9.81 -5.86
N GLU A 61 -5.83 10.33 -5.02
CA GLU A 61 -5.72 11.77 -4.77
C GLU A 61 -5.43 12.56 -6.06
N VAL A 62 -4.54 12.04 -6.91
CA VAL A 62 -4.17 12.69 -8.18
C VAL A 62 -5.35 12.65 -9.14
N ASP A 63 -5.96 11.48 -9.35
CA ASP A 63 -7.12 11.32 -10.24
C ASP A 63 -8.30 12.20 -9.79
N ARG A 64 -8.49 12.33 -8.48
CA ARG A 64 -9.53 13.18 -7.89
C ARG A 64 -9.24 14.66 -8.16
N ALA A 65 -7.99 15.09 -8.01
CA ALA A 65 -7.59 16.48 -8.27
C ALA A 65 -7.73 16.86 -9.75
N THR A 66 -7.57 15.90 -10.67
CA THR A 66 -7.76 16.10 -12.11
C THR A 66 -9.21 15.88 -12.59
N GLY A 67 -10.14 15.58 -11.68
CA GLY A 67 -11.55 15.36 -12.01
C GLY A 67 -11.84 14.05 -12.76
N GLN A 68 -10.89 13.12 -12.80
CA GLN A 68 -10.99 11.85 -13.54
C GLN A 68 -11.67 10.71 -12.75
N VAL A 69 -11.99 10.93 -11.47
CA VAL A 69 -12.62 9.91 -10.62
C VAL A 69 -14.10 9.71 -11.00
N ARG A 70 -14.39 8.61 -11.72
CA ARG A 70 -15.76 8.18 -12.04
C ARG A 70 -16.55 7.66 -10.85
N ARG A 71 -15.90 7.01 -9.87
CA ARG A 71 -16.55 6.45 -8.68
C ARG A 71 -15.71 6.74 -7.44
N ARG A 72 -16.30 7.42 -6.48
CA ARG A 72 -15.63 7.76 -5.22
C ARG A 72 -15.44 6.51 -4.36
N ILE A 73 -14.22 6.30 -3.87
CA ILE A 73 -13.88 5.17 -3.02
C ILE A 73 -14.07 5.62 -1.56
N GLY A 74 -15.10 5.08 -0.88
CA GLY A 74 -15.51 5.53 0.45
C GLY A 74 -14.39 5.50 1.50
N LEU A 75 -13.53 4.48 1.46
CA LEU A 75 -12.36 4.39 2.35
C LEU A 75 -11.42 5.60 2.20
N TYR A 76 -11.07 5.96 0.96
CA TYR A 76 -10.15 7.07 0.68
C TYR A 76 -10.81 8.43 0.95
N GLU A 77 -12.08 8.59 0.62
CA GLU A 77 -12.85 9.79 0.96
C GLU A 77 -12.91 10.02 2.47
N TRP A 78 -13.12 8.97 3.25
CA TRP A 78 -13.14 9.04 4.71
C TRP A 78 -11.77 9.44 5.30
N VAL A 79 -10.68 8.90 4.76
CA VAL A 79 -9.31 9.30 5.15
C VAL A 79 -9.06 10.77 4.82
N LEU A 80 -9.44 11.22 3.62
CA LEU A 80 -9.29 12.61 3.20
C LEU A 80 -10.10 13.57 4.07
N ALA A 81 -11.35 13.22 4.39
CA ALA A 81 -12.21 14.02 5.26
C ALA A 81 -11.63 14.21 6.67
N ARG A 82 -10.98 13.16 7.22
CA ARG A 82 -10.30 13.24 8.52
C ARG A 82 -9.04 14.09 8.48
N GLY A 83 -8.25 14.00 7.41
CA GLY A 83 -7.05 14.82 7.23
C GLY A 83 -7.34 16.32 7.15
N THR A 84 -8.53 16.72 6.68
CA THR A 84 -8.99 18.11 6.67
C THR A 84 -9.60 18.60 7.98
N ALA A 85 -10.15 17.70 8.81
CA ALA A 85 -10.79 18.06 10.07
C ALA A 85 -9.79 18.52 11.16
N GLY A 86 -8.53 18.11 11.09
CA GLY A 86 -7.47 18.52 12.03
C GLY A 86 -6.76 19.84 11.68
N LYS A 87 -7.23 20.59 10.68
CA LYS A 87 -6.63 21.86 10.22
C LYS A 87 -7.53 23.09 10.41
N ARG A 88 -8.60 22.97 11.19
CA ARG A 88 -9.44 24.12 11.60
C ARG A 88 -9.00 24.66 12.95
#